data_AF-A0A3M1PL18-F1
#
_entry.id   AF-A0A3M1PL18-F1
#
_cell.length_a   1.000
_cell.length_b   1.000
_cell.length_c   1.000
_cell.angle_alpha   90.00
_cell.angle_beta   90.00
_cell.angle_gamma   90.00
#
_symmetry.space_group_name_H-M   'P 1'
#
loop_
_entity.id
_entity.type
_entity.pdbx_description
1 polymer ?
#
loop_
_entity_poly.entity_id
_entity_poly.type
_entity_poly.pdbx_seq_one_letter_code
_entity_poly.pdbx_strand_id
1 'polypeptide(L)'
;MPDSIETLGWPLAFALAGDRIPPWARAPAGKEGVRTVRVLGRALAGMQKHALVDTGEGAAWSFFCDEGPYLNGTDLAPFPLAFFAAGGALCLMRALAVRLAAAGRPAEIVRRLEVDYFYSMEGSAIRGSMRAGALDPVVRVTGAPGSGPE
;
A
#
# COMPACT_ATOMS: atom_id res chain seq x y z
N MET A 1 22.85 11.01 -15.13
CA MET A 1 22.40 9.69 -14.64
C MET A 1 20.91 9.78 -14.37
N PRO A 2 20.11 8.72 -14.58
CA PRO A 2 18.69 8.73 -14.19
C PRO A 2 18.57 8.87 -12.66
N ASP A 3 17.49 9.48 -12.18
CA ASP A 3 17.15 9.54 -10.75
C ASP A 3 17.05 8.11 -10.18
N SER A 4 17.58 7.88 -8.99
CA SER A 4 17.47 6.66 -8.17
C SER A 4 17.18 7.02 -6.72
N ILE A 5 16.71 6.06 -5.91
CA ILE A 5 16.49 6.22 -4.47
C ILE A 5 17.74 6.78 -3.79
N GLU A 6 18.91 6.24 -4.11
CA GLU A 6 20.20 6.61 -3.54
C GLU A 6 20.61 8.03 -3.94
N THR A 7 20.46 8.39 -5.22
CA THR A 7 20.81 9.74 -5.70
C THR A 7 19.89 10.82 -5.17
N LEU A 8 18.62 10.48 -4.88
CA LEU A 8 17.66 11.40 -4.27
C LEU A 8 17.93 11.59 -2.76
N GLY A 9 18.37 10.55 -2.06
CA GLY A 9 18.76 10.61 -0.65
C GLY A 9 17.60 10.93 0.31
N TRP A 10 16.35 10.73 -0.11
CA TRP A 10 15.17 10.98 0.71
C TRP A 10 14.80 9.75 1.56
N PRO A 11 14.04 9.93 2.67
CA PRO A 11 13.42 8.82 3.35
C PRO A 11 12.51 8.00 2.42
N LEU A 12 12.42 6.69 2.64
CA LEU A 12 11.64 5.78 1.80
C LEU A 12 10.13 6.04 1.84
N ALA A 13 9.65 6.55 2.98
CA ALA A 13 8.27 7.00 3.14
C ALA A 13 8.22 8.21 4.07
N PHE A 14 7.54 9.28 3.68
CA PHE A 14 7.42 10.49 4.50
C PHE A 14 6.20 11.32 4.15
N ALA A 15 5.69 12.06 5.15
CA ALA A 15 4.62 13.03 4.96
C ALA A 15 5.16 14.30 4.29
N LEU A 16 4.37 14.85 3.37
CA LEU A 16 4.60 16.14 2.75
C LEU A 16 3.61 17.14 3.31
N ALA A 17 4.13 18.27 3.78
CA ALA A 17 3.29 19.41 4.12
C ALA A 17 2.55 19.87 2.86
N GLY A 18 1.29 20.28 3.04
CA GLY A 18 0.40 20.60 1.93
C GLY A 18 1.00 21.61 0.96
N ASP A 19 1.66 22.66 1.45
CA ASP A 19 2.30 23.73 0.66
C ASP A 19 3.41 23.25 -0.29
N ARG A 20 4.01 22.08 -0.03
CA ARG A 20 5.06 21.47 -0.87
C ARG A 20 4.51 20.64 -2.04
N ILE A 21 3.19 20.48 -2.15
CA ILE A 21 2.54 19.75 -3.23
C ILE A 21 2.21 20.73 -4.37
N PRO A 22 2.77 20.54 -5.57
CA PRO A 22 2.41 21.36 -6.73
C PRO A 22 0.90 21.33 -6.99
N PRO A 23 0.26 22.43 -7.41
CA PRO A 23 -1.20 22.46 -7.64
C PRO A 23 -1.71 21.37 -8.59
N TRP A 24 -0.95 21.02 -9.63
CA TRP A 24 -1.29 19.94 -10.56
C TRP A 24 -1.20 18.54 -9.94
N ALA A 25 -0.43 18.39 -8.87
CA ALA A 25 -0.25 17.13 -8.15
C ALA A 25 -1.31 16.91 -7.06
N ARG A 26 -2.09 17.94 -6.72
CA ARG A 26 -3.10 17.85 -5.68
C ARG A 26 -4.30 17.01 -6.09
N ALA A 27 -4.83 16.26 -5.15
CA ALA A 27 -6.14 15.65 -5.31
C ALA A 27 -7.20 16.75 -5.55
N PRO A 28 -8.12 16.56 -6.51
CA PRO A 28 -9.25 17.46 -6.66
C PRO A 28 -10.04 17.57 -5.35
N ALA A 29 -10.62 18.75 -5.10
CA ALA A 29 -11.57 18.90 -4.00
C ALA A 29 -12.68 17.85 -4.15
N GLY A 30 -12.84 17.02 -3.12
CA GLY A 30 -13.89 16.00 -3.11
C GLY A 30 -15.28 16.62 -3.10
N LYS A 31 -16.26 15.89 -3.63
CA LYS A 31 -17.67 16.19 -3.37
C LYS A 31 -18.06 15.69 -1.99
N GLU A 32 -19.12 16.25 -1.42
CA GLU A 32 -19.65 15.75 -0.15
C GLU A 32 -19.94 14.24 -0.23
N GLY A 33 -19.48 13.49 0.78
CA GLY A 33 -19.57 12.03 0.81
C GLY A 33 -18.57 11.28 -0.10
N VAL A 34 -17.76 11.97 -0.91
CA VAL A 34 -16.79 11.35 -1.83
C VAL A 34 -15.37 11.62 -1.35
N ARG A 35 -14.66 10.54 -0.99
CA ARG A 35 -13.21 10.63 -0.76
C ARG A 35 -12.46 10.60 -2.08
N THR A 36 -11.59 11.58 -2.28
CA THR A 36 -10.76 11.69 -3.49
C THR A 36 -9.32 11.44 -3.11
N VAL A 37 -8.66 10.52 -3.80
CA VAL A 37 -7.23 10.25 -3.63
C VAL A 37 -6.57 10.43 -5.00
N ARG A 38 -5.46 11.15 -5.05
CA ARG A 38 -4.61 11.24 -6.24
C ARG A 38 -3.29 10.55 -5.97
N VAL A 39 -2.92 9.65 -6.88
CA VAL A 39 -1.62 8.98 -6.88
C VAL A 39 -0.89 9.35 -8.16
N LEU A 40 0.35 9.84 -8.00
CA LEU A 40 1.26 10.10 -9.10
C LEU A 40 2.47 9.21 -8.96
N GLY A 41 2.65 8.26 -9.89
CA GLY A 41 3.81 7.39 -9.93
C GLY A 41 4.79 7.83 -11.01
N ARG A 42 6.08 7.74 -10.72
CA ARG A 42 7.16 7.83 -11.71
C ARG A 42 8.13 6.67 -11.56
N ALA A 43 8.65 6.19 -12.69
CA ALA A 43 9.76 5.25 -12.70
C ALA A 43 11.07 5.98 -12.38
N LEU A 44 11.96 5.28 -11.68
CA LEU A 44 13.33 5.68 -11.41
C LEU A 44 14.28 4.70 -12.12
N ALA A 45 15.57 4.73 -11.79
CA ALA A 45 16.54 3.77 -12.29
C ALA A 45 16.16 2.31 -11.93
N GLY A 46 16.28 1.41 -12.91
CA GLY A 46 16.02 -0.03 -12.70
C GLY A 46 14.57 -0.32 -12.34
N MET A 47 14.37 -1.04 -11.23
CA MET A 47 13.04 -1.46 -10.73
C MET A 47 12.44 -0.53 -9.66
N GLN A 48 13.15 0.57 -9.36
CA GLN A 48 12.74 1.56 -8.39
C GLN A 48 11.60 2.43 -8.95
N LYS A 49 10.62 2.78 -8.12
CA LYS A 49 9.59 3.77 -8.42
C LYS A 49 9.39 4.73 -7.25
N HIS A 50 8.85 5.90 -7.55
CA HIS A 50 8.45 6.90 -6.57
C HIS A 50 6.99 7.28 -6.79
N ALA A 51 6.21 7.29 -5.70
CA ALA A 51 4.81 7.65 -5.69
C ALA A 51 4.54 8.82 -4.75
N LEU A 52 3.78 9.79 -5.22
CA LEU A 52 3.17 10.84 -4.41
C LEU A 52 1.68 10.55 -4.29
N VAL A 53 1.18 10.49 -3.05
CA VAL A 53 -0.22 10.19 -2.72
C VAL A 53 -0.82 11.36 -1.95
N ASP A 54 -1.79 12.05 -2.53
CA ASP A 54 -2.56 13.11 -1.86
C ASP A 54 -3.98 12.61 -1.57
N THR A 55 -4.42 12.73 -0.32
CA THR A 55 -5.73 12.28 0.14
C THR A 55 -6.82 13.36 0.03
N GLY A 56 -6.48 14.56 -0.43
CA GLY A 56 -7.41 15.70 -0.50
C GLY A 56 -7.82 16.27 0.86
N GLU A 57 -7.32 15.69 1.96
CA GLU A 57 -7.61 16.07 3.35
C GLU A 57 -6.44 16.88 3.96
N GLY A 58 -5.63 17.52 3.12
CA GLY A 58 -4.52 18.39 3.53
C GLY A 58 -3.21 17.66 3.87
N ALA A 59 -3.16 16.34 3.70
CA ALA A 59 -1.96 15.53 3.88
C ALA A 59 -1.62 14.78 2.59
N ALA A 60 -0.34 14.83 2.20
CA ALA A 60 0.19 13.94 1.17
C ALA A 60 1.37 13.14 1.71
N TRP A 61 1.67 12.06 1.00
CA TRP A 61 2.69 11.09 1.36
C TRP A 61 3.53 10.77 0.14
N SER A 62 4.83 10.72 0.36
CA SER A 62 5.82 10.25 -0.61
C SER A 62 6.21 8.82 -0.24
N PHE A 63 6.23 7.92 -1.22
CA PHE A 63 6.61 6.52 -1.05
C PHE A 63 7.57 6.10 -2.17
N PHE A 64 8.65 5.42 -1.79
CA PHE A 64 9.51 4.70 -2.70
C PHE A 64 9.19 3.21 -2.63
N CYS A 65 9.29 2.54 -3.78
CA CYS A 65 9.25 1.09 -3.85
C CYS A 65 10.33 0.59 -4.80
N ASP A 66 10.79 -0.63 -4.56
CA ASP A 66 11.83 -1.29 -5.34
C ASP A 66 11.62 -2.81 -5.28
N GLU A 67 12.11 -3.54 -6.28
CA GLU A 67 12.04 -5.00 -6.24
C GLU A 67 13.30 -5.61 -5.64
N GLY A 68 13.20 -6.87 -5.21
CA GLY A 68 14.36 -7.66 -4.81
C GLY A 68 15.21 -8.14 -6.00
N PRO A 69 16.37 -8.76 -5.74
CA PRO A 69 17.31 -9.20 -6.79
C PRO A 69 16.70 -10.18 -7.80
N TYR A 70 15.70 -10.98 -7.39
CA TYR A 70 14.99 -11.92 -8.26
C TYR A 70 14.32 -11.23 -9.47
N LEU A 71 13.94 -9.96 -9.34
CA LEU A 71 13.37 -9.14 -10.41
C LEU A 71 14.34 -8.07 -10.92
N ASN A 72 15.65 -8.24 -10.65
CA ASN A 72 16.68 -7.27 -11.02
C ASN A 72 16.48 -5.88 -10.38
N GLY A 73 15.94 -5.84 -9.16
CA GLY A 73 15.91 -4.64 -8.32
C GLY A 73 17.04 -4.61 -7.30
N THR A 74 17.09 -3.54 -6.50
CA THR A 74 18.17 -3.27 -5.54
C THR A 74 17.82 -3.61 -4.08
N ASP A 75 16.57 -4.01 -3.83
CA ASP A 75 16.02 -4.30 -2.50
C ASP A 75 16.12 -3.12 -1.51
N LEU A 76 16.13 -1.88 -2.02
CA LEU A 76 16.32 -0.67 -1.19
C LEU A 76 15.03 -0.14 -0.56
N ALA A 77 13.88 -0.58 -1.07
CA ALA A 77 12.57 -0.18 -0.59
C ALA A 77 11.60 -1.36 -0.68
N PRO A 78 10.48 -1.34 0.07
CA PRO A 78 9.48 -2.39 -0.03
C PRO A 78 9.00 -2.56 -1.48
N PHE A 79 8.82 -3.81 -1.90
CA PHE A 79 8.27 -4.11 -3.22
C PHE A 79 6.82 -3.65 -3.36
N PRO A 80 6.34 -3.35 -4.58
CA PRO A 80 5.00 -2.80 -4.80
C PRO A 80 3.87 -3.62 -4.18
N LEU A 81 3.97 -4.95 -4.22
CA LEU A 81 2.97 -5.83 -3.62
C LEU A 81 2.96 -5.77 -2.08
N ALA A 82 4.03 -5.34 -1.43
CA ALA A 82 4.03 -5.11 0.01
C ALA A 82 3.10 -3.94 0.39
N PHE A 83 3.11 -2.85 -0.38
CA PHE A 83 2.18 -1.74 -0.19
C PHE A 83 0.73 -2.15 -0.46
N PHE A 84 0.51 -2.96 -1.51
CA PHE A 84 -0.81 -3.52 -1.78
C PHE A 84 -1.32 -4.38 -0.63
N ALA A 85 -0.49 -5.29 -0.12
CA ALA A 85 -0.84 -6.19 0.98
C ALA A 85 -1.14 -5.41 2.27
N ALA A 86 -0.29 -4.45 2.62
CA ALA A 86 -0.51 -3.58 3.79
C ALA A 86 -1.80 -2.77 3.66
N GLY A 87 -2.06 -2.17 2.48
CA GLY A 87 -3.29 -1.42 2.21
C GLY A 87 -4.53 -2.31 2.31
N GLY A 88 -4.49 -3.52 1.74
CA GLY A 88 -5.59 -4.48 1.81
C GLY A 88 -5.91 -4.92 3.24
N ALA A 89 -4.88 -5.22 4.04
CA ALA A 89 -5.05 -5.53 5.46
C ALA A 89 -5.66 -4.36 6.25
N LEU A 90 -5.19 -3.12 6.03
CA LEU A 90 -5.74 -1.93 6.68
C LEU A 90 -7.20 -1.66 6.26
N CYS A 91 -7.55 -1.87 4.99
CA CYS A 91 -8.92 -1.76 4.50
C CYS A 91 -9.85 -2.77 5.20
N LEU A 92 -9.43 -4.03 5.31
CA LEU A 92 -10.19 -5.06 6.01
C LEU A 92 -10.34 -4.75 7.50
N MET A 93 -9.25 -4.33 8.16
CA MET A 93 -9.27 -3.93 9.57
C MET A 93 -10.26 -2.80 9.82
N ARG A 94 -10.25 -1.75 8.97
CA ARG A 94 -11.22 -0.65 9.06
C ARG A 94 -12.65 -1.12 8.84
N ALA A 95 -12.88 -1.96 7.83
CA ALA A 95 -14.19 -2.49 7.51
C ALA A 95 -14.77 -3.35 8.66
N LEU A 96 -13.90 -4.07 9.37
CA LEU A 96 -14.24 -4.85 10.55
C LEU A 96 -14.56 -3.95 11.75
N ALA A 97 -13.71 -2.95 12.03
CA ALA A 97 -13.93 -2.00 13.12
C ALA A 97 -15.27 -1.26 12.99
N VAL A 98 -15.62 -0.81 11.78
CA VAL A 98 -16.91 -0.16 11.50
C VAL A 98 -18.09 -1.09 11.79
N ARG A 99 -17.98 -2.37 11.42
CA ARG A 99 -19.04 -3.37 11.67
C ARG A 99 -19.17 -3.71 13.16
N LEU A 100 -18.06 -3.84 13.87
CA LEU A 100 -18.07 -4.08 15.32
C LEU A 100 -18.72 -2.92 16.06
N ALA A 101 -18.35 -1.68 15.71
CA ALA A 101 -18.96 -0.48 16.28
C ALA A 101 -20.47 -0.42 16.02
N ALA A 102 -20.92 -0.72 14.79
CA ALA A 102 -22.34 -0.77 14.44
C ALA A 102 -23.11 -1.86 15.21
N ALA A 103 -22.42 -2.94 15.61
CA ALA A 103 -22.97 -4.02 16.43
C ALA A 103 -22.83 -3.78 17.95
N GLY A 104 -22.32 -2.61 18.39
CA GLY A 104 -22.08 -2.33 19.80
C GLY A 104 -21.00 -3.20 20.44
N ARG A 105 -20.07 -3.74 19.62
CA ARG A 105 -19.01 -4.64 20.06
C ARG A 105 -17.67 -3.90 20.16
N PRO A 106 -16.88 -4.13 21.24
CA PRO A 106 -15.54 -3.56 21.37
C PRO A 106 -14.60 -4.05 20.27
N ALA A 107 -13.70 -3.18 19.80
CA ALA A 107 -12.73 -3.52 18.75
C ALA A 107 -11.72 -4.57 19.22
N GLU A 108 -11.46 -4.61 20.53
CA GLU A 108 -10.53 -5.48 21.23
C GLU A 108 -10.90 -6.98 21.12
N ILE A 109 -12.11 -7.30 20.68
CA ILE A 109 -12.50 -8.66 20.32
C ILE A 109 -11.57 -9.21 19.25
N VAL A 110 -11.03 -8.37 18.37
CA VAL A 110 -10.06 -8.76 17.34
C VAL A 110 -8.67 -8.41 17.83
N ARG A 111 -7.86 -9.43 18.16
CA ARG A 111 -6.46 -9.24 18.55
C ARG A 111 -5.50 -9.21 17.38
N ARG A 112 -5.80 -9.98 16.33
CA ARG A 112 -4.92 -10.10 15.17
C ARG A 112 -5.74 -10.32 13.90
N LEU A 113 -5.37 -9.60 12.84
CA LEU A 113 -5.82 -9.81 11.48
C LEU A 113 -4.58 -10.10 10.63
N GLU A 114 -4.57 -11.24 9.96
CA GLU A 114 -3.54 -11.62 8.98
C GLU A 114 -4.20 -11.76 7.62
N VAL A 115 -3.54 -11.25 6.59
CA VAL A 115 -3.98 -11.39 5.20
C VAL A 115 -2.79 -11.85 4.38
N ASP A 116 -2.83 -13.11 3.96
CA ASP A 116 -1.80 -13.71 3.14
C ASP A 116 -2.20 -13.59 1.67
N TYR A 117 -1.30 -13.04 0.86
CA TYR A 117 -1.46 -12.94 -0.58
C TYR A 117 -0.48 -13.89 -1.28
N PHE A 118 -0.98 -14.65 -2.26
CA PHE A 118 -0.20 -15.64 -2.97
C PHE A 118 -0.10 -15.26 -4.44
N TYR A 119 1.10 -14.89 -4.86
CA TYR A 119 1.41 -14.53 -6.23
C TYR A 119 2.44 -15.49 -6.82
N SER A 120 2.29 -15.78 -8.10
CA SER A 120 3.24 -16.58 -8.87
C SER A 120 3.65 -15.81 -10.12
N MET A 121 4.87 -16.09 -10.58
CA MET A 121 5.35 -15.61 -11.87
C MET A 121 6.13 -16.73 -12.54
N GLU A 122 5.83 -16.95 -13.82
CA GLU A 122 6.54 -17.87 -14.69
C GLU A 122 7.06 -17.12 -15.91
N GLY A 123 8.17 -17.57 -16.51
CA GLY A 123 8.78 -16.94 -17.68
C GLY A 123 9.74 -15.80 -17.33
N SER A 124 9.95 -14.87 -18.26
CA SER A 124 10.96 -13.81 -18.14
C SER A 124 10.41 -12.44 -18.52
N ALA A 125 10.59 -11.46 -17.64
CA ALA A 125 10.25 -10.06 -17.90
C ALA A 125 11.04 -9.51 -19.10
N ILE A 126 12.35 -9.77 -19.13
CA ILE A 126 13.25 -9.30 -20.20
C ILE A 126 12.85 -9.87 -21.57
N ARG A 127 12.40 -11.13 -21.62
CA ARG A 127 11.94 -11.78 -22.86
C ARG A 127 10.46 -11.52 -23.17
N GLY A 128 9.74 -10.74 -22.35
CA GLY A 128 8.31 -10.48 -22.52
C GLY A 128 7.41 -11.72 -22.42
N SER A 129 7.91 -12.81 -21.82
CA SER A 129 7.20 -14.09 -21.68
C SER A 129 6.58 -14.29 -20.30
N MET A 130 6.71 -13.28 -19.44
CA MET A 130 6.25 -13.33 -18.06
C MET A 130 4.73 -13.52 -17.99
N ARG A 131 4.32 -14.56 -17.26
CA ARG A 131 2.93 -14.83 -16.88
C ARG A 131 2.83 -14.72 -15.38
N ALA A 132 1.96 -13.82 -14.92
CA ALA A 132 1.67 -13.67 -13.50
C ALA A 132 0.36 -14.40 -13.14
N GLY A 133 0.32 -14.97 -11.95
CA GLY A 133 -0.87 -15.57 -11.35
C GLY A 133 -1.09 -15.09 -9.93
N ALA A 134 -2.34 -15.14 -9.48
CA ALA A 134 -2.73 -14.83 -8.11
C ALA A 134 -3.77 -15.85 -7.63
N LEU A 135 -3.67 -16.27 -6.37
CA LEU A 135 -4.74 -17.01 -5.69
C LEU A 135 -5.54 -16.06 -4.81
N ASP A 136 -6.69 -16.55 -4.34
CA ASP A 136 -7.49 -15.84 -3.35
C ASP A 136 -6.68 -15.57 -2.08
N PRO A 137 -6.79 -14.36 -1.50
CA PRO A 137 -6.11 -14.07 -0.25
C PRO A 137 -6.70 -14.90 0.90
N VAL A 138 -5.85 -15.37 1.79
CA VAL A 138 -6.29 -16.06 3.01
C VAL A 138 -6.36 -15.05 4.14
N VAL A 139 -7.55 -14.88 4.72
CA VAL A 139 -7.77 -13.97 5.84
C VAL A 139 -7.91 -14.77 7.13
N ARG A 140 -7.09 -14.48 8.14
CA ARG A 140 -7.19 -15.07 9.47
C ARG A 140 -7.48 -14.00 10.51
N VAL A 141 -8.46 -14.27 11.36
CA VAL A 141 -8.84 -13.39 12.47
C VAL A 141 -8.67 -14.16 13.77
N THR A 142 -7.89 -13.62 14.70
CA THR A 142 -7.73 -14.19 16.04
C THR A 142 -8.45 -13.31 17.05
N GLY A 143 -9.38 -13.92 17.78
CA GLY A 143 -10.16 -13.27 18.82
C GLY A 143 -9.41 -13.05 20.13
N ALA A 144 -9.96 -12.24 21.03
CA ALA A 144 -9.52 -12.21 22.43
C ALA A 144 -9.86 -13.54 23.15
N PRO A 145 -9.02 -14.02 24.08
CA PRO A 145 -9.35 -15.21 24.87
C PRO A 145 -10.70 -15.02 25.59
N GLY A 146 -11.56 -16.04 25.55
CA GLY A 146 -12.90 -16.01 26.17
C GLY A 146 -14.03 -15.42 25.31
N SER A 147 -13.77 -15.10 24.03
CA SER A 147 -14.78 -14.55 23.09
C SER A 147 -15.42 -15.60 22.16
N GLY A 148 -15.24 -16.89 22.46
CA GLY A 148 -15.92 -17.97 21.74
C GLY A 148 -17.42 -18.01 22.07
N PRO A 149 -18.27 -18.53 21.16
CA PRO A 149 -19.69 -18.69 21.43
C PRO A 149 -19.90 -19.74 22.54
N GLU A 150 -20.73 -19.41 23.54
CA GLU A 150 -21.52 -20.42 24.27
C GLU A 150 -22.65 -20.95 23.36
#